data_AF-A0A0F2Q1W2-F1
#
_entry.id   AF-A0A0F2Q1W2-F1
#
_cell.length_a   1.000
_cell.length_b   1.000
_cell.length_c   1.000
_cell.angle_alpha   90.00
_cell.angle_beta   90.00
_cell.angle_gamma   90.00
#
_symmetry.space_group_name_H-M   'P 1'
#
loop_
_entity.id
_entity.type
_entity.pdbx_description
1 polymer ?
#
loop_
_entity_poly.entity_id
_entity_poly.type
_entity_poly.pdbx_seq_one_letter_code
_entity_poly.pdbx_strand_id
1 'polypeptide(L)'
;MNQNKTIKQEDYERASLLLGKLFEVETDITDQINMCMGHYGIEEFFKNLETFDFSVDVFKKLEAVRMILLGLEEDAASKERIEKIIGVKGGLGHEEKL
;
A
#
# COMPACT_ATOMS: atom_id res chain seq x y z
N MET A 1 13.67 -6.40 -27.25
CA MET A 1 13.81 -7.56 -26.35
C MET A 1 13.55 -7.07 -24.94
N ASN A 2 12.30 -7.18 -24.47
CA ASN A 2 12.01 -6.97 -23.05
C ASN A 2 12.57 -8.20 -22.34
N GLN A 3 13.67 -8.00 -21.61
CA GLN A 3 14.17 -9.00 -20.69
C GLN A 3 13.07 -9.16 -19.63
N ASN A 4 12.24 -10.21 -19.73
CA ASN A 4 11.40 -10.65 -18.63
C ASN A 4 12.36 -11.05 -17.50
N LYS A 5 12.77 -10.06 -16.69
CA LYS A 5 13.45 -10.33 -15.44
C LYS A 5 12.40 -10.95 -14.54
N THR A 6 12.41 -12.27 -14.47
CA THR A 6 11.72 -12.99 -13.41
C THR A 6 12.22 -12.44 -12.08
N ILE A 7 11.34 -11.77 -11.33
CA ILE A 7 11.64 -11.27 -9.99
C ILE A 7 11.94 -12.49 -9.11
N LYS A 8 13.07 -12.47 -8.42
CA LYS A 8 13.49 -13.56 -7.53
C LYS A 8 13.11 -13.26 -6.09
N GLN A 9 13.13 -14.31 -5.25
CA GLN A 9 12.87 -14.16 -3.82
C GLN A 9 13.80 -13.13 -3.14
N GLU A 10 15.08 -13.11 -3.53
CA GLU A 10 16.08 -12.14 -3.06
C GLU A 10 15.69 -10.68 -3.38
N ASP A 11 14.96 -10.44 -4.48
CA ASP A 11 14.49 -9.10 -4.82
C ASP A 11 13.37 -8.66 -3.87
N TYR A 12 12.48 -9.58 -3.47
CA TYR A 12 11.43 -9.31 -2.48
C TYR A 12 12.01 -9.08 -1.09
N GLU A 13 12.99 -9.87 -0.67
CA GLU A 13 13.70 -9.69 0.60
C GLU A 13 14.38 -8.32 0.66
N ARG A 14 14.99 -7.91 -0.45
CA ARG A 14 15.63 -6.59 -0.53
C ARG A 14 14.60 -5.47 -0.48
N ALA A 15 13.49 -5.60 -1.19
CA ALA A 15 12.42 -4.60 -1.21
C ALA A 15 11.76 -4.46 0.16
N SER A 16 11.40 -5.59 0.81
CA SER A 16 10.80 -5.57 2.14
C SER A 16 11.75 -4.94 3.16
N LEU A 17 13.04 -5.27 3.14
CA LEU A 17 14.02 -4.67 4.04
C LEU A 17 14.13 -3.15 3.87
N LEU A 18 14.05 -2.65 2.63
CA LEU A 18 14.05 -1.21 2.37
C LEU A 18 12.77 -0.55 2.89
N LEU A 19 11.61 -1.17 2.68
CA LEU A 19 10.35 -0.69 3.24
C LEU A 19 10.36 -0.70 4.77
N GLY A 20 10.87 -1.77 5.38
CA GLY A 20 11.03 -1.89 6.83
C GLY A 20 11.83 -0.74 7.43
N LYS A 21 12.98 -0.42 6.81
CA LYS A 21 13.81 0.74 7.19
C LYS A 21 13.11 2.08 6.97
N LEU A 22 12.43 2.24 5.83
CA LEU A 22 11.70 3.47 5.51
C LEU A 22 10.54 3.73 6.48
N PHE A 23 9.86 2.67 6.89
CA PHE A 23 8.70 2.74 7.76
C PHE A 23 9.08 2.74 9.24
N GLU A 24 10.35 2.49 9.57
CA GLU A 24 10.87 2.31 10.93
C GLU A 24 10.09 1.22 11.70
N VAL A 25 9.84 0.10 11.03
CA VAL A 25 9.07 -1.03 11.60
C VAL A 25 9.95 -2.21 11.97
N GLU A 26 9.40 -3.08 12.81
CA GLU A 26 10.05 -4.29 13.27
C GLU A 26 10.28 -5.33 12.15
N THR A 27 11.19 -6.27 12.41
CA THR A 27 11.58 -7.30 11.43
C THR A 27 10.43 -8.24 11.10
N ASP A 28 9.54 -8.53 12.04
CA ASP A 28 8.36 -9.38 11.80
C ASP A 28 7.39 -8.76 10.78
N ILE A 29 7.17 -7.44 10.83
CA ILE A 29 6.38 -6.71 9.84
C ILE A 29 7.08 -6.74 8.47
N THR A 30 8.40 -6.59 8.48
CA THR A 30 9.22 -6.68 7.26
C THR A 30 9.08 -8.07 6.60
N ASP A 31 9.09 -9.14 7.41
CA ASP A 31 8.94 -10.51 6.96
C ASP A 31 7.52 -10.78 6.42
N GLN A 32 6.49 -10.22 7.04
CA GLN A 32 5.12 -10.29 6.54
C GLN A 32 4.98 -9.63 5.16
N ILE A 33 5.53 -8.42 4.98
CA ILE A 33 5.53 -7.73 3.68
C ILE A 33 6.26 -8.59 2.64
N ASN A 34 7.43 -9.15 2.98
CA ASN A 34 8.18 -10.04 2.10
C ASN A 34 7.35 -11.25 1.65
N MET A 35 6.71 -11.94 2.60
CA MET A 35 5.88 -13.11 2.33
C MET A 35 4.72 -12.77 1.40
N CYS A 36 4.02 -11.66 1.66
CA CYS A 36 2.93 -11.19 0.80
C CYS A 36 3.43 -10.86 -0.62
N MET A 37 4.53 -10.11 -0.75
CA MET A 37 5.09 -9.81 -2.07
C MET A 37 5.57 -11.08 -2.80
N GLY A 38 6.17 -12.03 -2.10
CA GLY A 38 6.62 -13.30 -2.68
C GLY A 38 5.49 -14.20 -3.16
N HIS A 39 4.38 -14.26 -2.42
CA HIS A 39 3.22 -15.08 -2.78
C HIS A 39 2.39 -14.49 -3.94
N TYR A 40 2.22 -13.17 -3.97
CA TYR A 40 1.30 -12.52 -4.91
C TYR A 40 2.03 -11.82 -6.07
N GLY A 41 3.31 -11.48 -5.91
CA GLY A 41 4.02 -10.53 -6.76
C GLY A 41 3.67 -9.08 -6.43
N ILE A 42 4.53 -8.14 -6.83
CA ILE A 42 4.41 -6.71 -6.45
C ILE A 42 3.08 -6.08 -6.89
N GLU A 43 2.66 -6.31 -8.14
CA GLU A 43 1.44 -5.70 -8.66
C GLU A 43 0.21 -6.16 -7.90
N GLU A 44 0.08 -7.47 -7.70
CA GLU A 44 -1.09 -8.06 -7.05
C GLU A 44 -1.09 -7.79 -5.53
N PHE A 45 0.09 -7.73 -4.91
CA PHE A 45 0.28 -7.24 -3.55
C PHE A 45 -0.33 -5.85 -3.35
N PHE A 46 0.00 -4.89 -4.22
CA PHE A 46 -0.53 -3.52 -4.08
C PHE A 46 -2.01 -3.38 -4.48
N LYS A 47 -2.49 -4.20 -5.44
CA LYS A 47 -3.92 -4.25 -5.80
C LYS A 47 -4.78 -4.76 -4.65
N ASN A 48 -4.30 -5.76 -3.91
CA ASN A 48 -5.03 -6.41 -2.82
C ASN A 48 -4.62 -5.93 -1.43
N LEU A 49 -4.00 -4.75 -1.32
CA LEU A 49 -3.44 -4.26 -0.05
C LEU A 49 -4.48 -4.26 1.09
N GLU A 50 -5.75 -3.98 0.79
CA GLU A 50 -6.86 -3.92 1.74
C GLU A 50 -7.30 -5.29 2.29
N THR A 51 -6.82 -6.38 1.69
CA THR A 51 -7.15 -7.76 2.12
C THR A 51 -6.16 -8.32 3.13
N PHE A 52 -5.01 -7.67 3.30
CA PHE A 52 -3.98 -8.08 4.25
C PHE A 52 -4.22 -7.44 5.62
N ASP A 53 -3.96 -8.22 6.67
CA ASP A 53 -4.16 -7.79 8.06
C ASP A 53 -2.94 -6.99 8.58
N PHE A 54 -2.63 -5.87 7.92
CA PHE A 54 -1.61 -4.95 8.39
C PHE A 54 -2.19 -3.96 9.40
N SER A 55 -1.34 -3.50 10.32
CA SER A 55 -1.72 -2.38 11.17
C SER A 55 -2.03 -1.15 10.32
N VAL A 56 -2.93 -0.28 10.81
CA VAL A 56 -3.36 0.92 10.10
C VAL A 56 -2.17 1.82 9.69
N ASP A 57 -1.13 1.88 10.52
CA ASP A 57 0.09 2.64 10.21
C ASP A 57 0.86 2.06 9.03
N VAL A 58 1.12 0.73 9.06
CA VAL A 58 1.83 0.01 7.99
C VAL A 58 1.05 0.07 6.68
N PHE A 59 -0.27 -0.11 6.75
CA PHE A 59 -1.16 0.00 5.59
C PHE A 59 -1.03 1.37 4.92
N LYS A 60 -1.15 2.47 5.67
CA LYS A 60 -1.06 3.84 5.12
C LYS A 60 0.29 4.11 4.46
N LYS A 61 1.37 3.63 5.06
CA LYS A 61 2.72 3.76 4.51
C LYS A 61 2.87 2.97 3.20
N LEU A 62 2.36 1.74 3.14
CA LEU A 62 2.32 0.93 1.92
C LEU A 62 1.44 1.56 0.83
N GLU A 63 0.30 2.15 1.21
CA GLU A 63 -0.58 2.87 0.29
C GLU A 63 0.11 4.11 -0.30
N ALA A 64 0.86 4.85 0.50
CA ALA A 64 1.68 5.96 0.00
C ALA A 64 2.71 5.48 -1.03
N VAL A 65 3.39 4.36 -0.76
CA VAL A 65 4.32 3.73 -1.72
C VAL A 65 3.59 3.29 -2.99
N ARG A 66 2.40 2.71 -2.87
CA ARG A 66 1.55 2.32 -4.01
C ARG A 66 1.27 3.52 -4.93
N MET A 67 0.88 4.66 -4.36
CA MET A 67 0.59 5.87 -5.13
C MET A 67 1.82 6.35 -5.91
N ILE A 68 2.99 6.37 -5.26
CA ILE A 68 4.24 6.80 -5.90
C ILE A 68 4.68 5.84 -7.02
N LEU A 69 4.64 4.53 -6.76
CA LEU A 69 5.15 3.53 -7.71
C LEU A 69 4.23 3.31 -8.91
N LEU A 70 2.92 3.33 -8.70
CA LEU A 70 1.94 3.05 -9.76
C LEU A 70 1.44 4.32 -10.44
N GLY A 71 1.88 5.50 -10.02
CA GLY A 71 1.48 6.77 -10.60
C GLY A 71 -0.03 6.98 -10.54
N LEU A 72 -0.71 6.37 -9.56
CA LEU A 72 -2.07 6.74 -9.24
C LEU A 72 -1.99 8.17 -8.70
N GLU A 73 -2.26 9.14 -9.58
CA GLU A 73 -2.62 10.49 -9.14
C GLU A 73 -3.66 10.34 -8.04
N GLU A 74 -3.60 11.20 -7.03
CA GLU A 74 -4.56 11.26 -5.93
C GLU A 74 -5.96 11.53 -6.50
N ASP A 75 -6.60 10.51 -7.06
CA ASP A 75 -7.95 10.58 -7.56
C ASP A 75 -8.90 10.54 -6.37
N ALA A 76 -10.12 11.06 -6.57
CA ALA A 76 -11.12 11.11 -5.51
C ALA A 76 -11.37 9.73 -4.87
N ALA A 77 -11.15 8.63 -5.61
CA ALA A 77 -11.31 7.27 -5.10
C ALA A 77 -10.19 6.86 -4.13
N SER A 78 -8.96 7.30 -4.35
CA SER A 78 -7.81 7.07 -3.47
C SER A 78 -7.99 7.80 -2.13
N LYS A 79 -8.53 9.03 -2.19
CA LYS A 79 -8.86 9.82 -1.00
C LYS A 79 -10.06 9.25 -0.23
N GLU A 80 -11.13 8.85 -0.92
CA GLU A 80 -12.30 8.20 -0.31
C GLU A 80 -11.92 6.89 0.39
N ARG A 81 -10.99 6.10 -0.17
CA ARG A 81 -10.46 4.88 0.46
C ARG A 81 -9.73 5.18 1.77
N ILE A 82 -8.84 6.17 1.77
CA ILE A 82 -8.14 6.60 2.98
C ILE A 82 -9.15 7.08 4.04
N GLU A 83 -10.09 7.96 3.66
CA GLU A 83 -11.13 8.54 4.54
C GLU A 83 -12.03 7.48 5.19
N LYS A 84 -12.41 6.45 4.42
CA LYS A 84 -13.22 5.33 4.90
C LYS A 84 -12.49 4.47 5.93
N ILE A 85 -11.17 4.31 5.78
CA ILE A 85 -10.31 3.56 6.71
C ILE A 85 -10.05 4.36 7.99
N ILE A 86 -9.86 5.68 7.89
CA ILE A 86 -9.63 6.55 9.07
C ILE A 86 -10.93 6.92 9.81
N GLY A 87 -12.10 6.52 9.32
CA GLY A 87 -13.38 6.80 9.96
C GLY A 87 -13.73 8.28 10.02
N VAL A 88 -13.15 9.12 9.14
CA VAL A 88 -13.51 10.54 9.07
C VAL A 88 -14.87 10.62 8.38
N LYS A 89 -15.94 10.78 9.18
CA LYS A 89 -17.26 11.16 8.68
C LYS A 89 -17.14 12.56 8.05
N GLY A 90 -16.94 12.61 6.74
CA GLY A 90 -17.10 13.85 5.97
C GLY A 90 -18.49 14.42 6.23
N GLY A 91 -18.55 15.59 6.87
CA GLY A 91 -19.80 16.33 7.02
C GLY A 91 -20.26 16.78 5.63
N LEU A 92 -21.36 16.19 5.16
CA LEU A 92 -22.12 16.75 4.04
C LEU A 92 -22.66 18.12 4.48
N GLY A 93 -22.00 19.19 4.04
CA GLY A 93 -22.60 20.51 3.98
C GLY A 93 -23.66 20.50 2.88
N HIS A 94 -24.89 20.15 3.24
CA HIS A 94 -26.06 20.57 2.48
C HIS A 94 -26.21 22.08 2.71
N GLU A 95 -25.75 22.90 1.75
CA GLU A 95 -26.27 24.26 1.65
C GLU A 95 -27.64 24.18 0.96
N GLU A 96 -28.65 24.31 1.81
CA GLU A 96 -30.04 24.45 1.48
C GLU A 96 -30.23 25.76 0.69
N LYS A 97 -30.92 25.63 -0.45
CA LYS A 97 -31.31 26.75 -1.32
C LYS A 97 -32.06 27.82 -0.52
N LEU A 98 -31.68 29.09 -0.71
CA LEU A 98 -32.55 30.26 -0.54
C LEU A 98 -32.63 30.99 -1.87
#